data_AF-A0A022PR58-F1
#
_entry.id   AF-A0A022PR58-F1
#
_cell.length_a   1.000
_cell.length_b   1.000
_cell.length_c   1.000
_cell.angle_alpha   90.00
_cell.angle_beta   90.00
_cell.angle_gamma   90.00
#
_symmetry.space_group_name_H-M   'P 1'
#
loop_
_entity.id
_entity.type
_entity.pdbx_description
1 polymer ?
#
loop_
_entity_poly.entity_id
_entity_poly.type
_entity_poly.pdbx_seq_one_letter_code
_entity_poly.pdbx_strand_id
1 'polypeptide(L)'
;MRLYTFISNEILALLHPDTDNIYKKWLNSLSSQKFEASASRIEDLLDKLSICLTGEELAVVERLYHRAMKLELDFIWSQSVTQRTVVPFSRLNRCASGENNLVIFCDFDLTCTTIDSSALLAELAIVTAANETADIRTTWSSLFGQYVEEYQQCLDIIMPSSDITEQVEGLNYDGLCKALEQISDIEKRATSRVVQSNVLKGLNVADIRRAGERLVLQDGCKRFFENVVECKDSAMEIHVLSYCWCSDLISSAFSSGDETPFNVHSNELVYEESISTGNMITKMESSMEKLQSFNNITKSINNETKPLTVYIGGSVGDLLCLLEADIGIVIGLSATLLRLANYFGISFVPLFSGLVNKQKELADSGTLDCKKTSNILYTVSNWDEIYAFVFGAVDSSHSSTS
;
A
#
# COMPACT_ATOMS: atom_id res chain seq x y z
N MET A 1 -20.16 -15.98 14.22
CA MET A 1 -21.44 -15.22 14.24
C MET A 1 -21.23 -13.73 13.99
N ARG A 2 -20.36 -13.03 14.75
CA ARG A 2 -20.06 -11.60 14.48
C ARG A 2 -19.66 -11.32 13.03
N LEU A 3 -18.92 -12.22 12.38
CA LEU A 3 -18.61 -12.12 10.96
C LEU A 3 -19.85 -11.94 10.09
N TYR A 4 -20.91 -12.72 10.30
CA TYR A 4 -22.14 -12.59 9.52
C TYR A 4 -22.89 -11.30 9.81
N THR A 5 -22.87 -10.82 11.05
CA THR A 5 -23.42 -9.51 11.41
C THR A 5 -22.67 -8.40 10.68
N PHE A 6 -21.34 -8.44 10.72
CA PHE A 6 -20.47 -7.51 10.01
C PHE A 6 -20.74 -7.52 8.50
N ILE A 7 -20.66 -8.69 7.85
CA ILE A 7 -20.92 -8.83 6.40
C ILE A 7 -22.33 -8.33 6.05
N SER A 8 -23.33 -8.67 6.86
CA SER A 8 -24.72 -8.24 6.59
C SER A 8 -24.88 -6.72 6.70
N ASN A 9 -24.21 -6.08 7.66
CA ASN A 9 -24.20 -4.63 7.80
C ASN A 9 -23.51 -3.95 6.60
N GLU A 10 -22.35 -4.48 6.19
CA GLU A 10 -21.64 -3.99 5.00
C GLU A 10 -22.50 -4.10 3.73
N ILE A 11 -23.17 -5.24 3.51
CA ILE A 11 -24.08 -5.42 2.38
C ILE A 11 -25.26 -4.44 2.47
N LEU A 12 -25.88 -4.28 3.64
CA LEU A 12 -27.01 -3.37 3.83
C LEU A 12 -26.63 -1.92 3.57
N ALA A 13 -25.43 -1.49 3.94
CA ALA A 13 -24.93 -0.14 3.67
C ALA A 13 -24.78 0.15 2.16
N LEU A 14 -24.62 -0.89 1.34
CA LEU A 14 -24.45 -0.79 -0.12
C LEU A 14 -25.76 -0.92 -0.92
N LEU A 15 -26.85 -1.32 -0.27
CA LEU A 15 -28.17 -1.51 -0.88
C LEU A 15 -29.00 -0.21 -0.80
N HIS A 16 -29.70 0.13 -1.88
CA HIS A 16 -30.65 1.25 -1.83
C HIS A 16 -31.87 0.83 -0.99
N PRO A 17 -32.44 1.73 -0.16
CA PRO A 17 -33.55 1.42 0.75
C PRO A 17 -34.77 0.76 0.07
N ASP A 18 -35.02 1.14 -1.18
CA ASP A 18 -36.17 0.72 -1.98
C ASP A 18 -35.90 -0.51 -2.86
N THR A 19 -34.71 -1.13 -2.74
CA THR A 19 -34.40 -2.36 -3.50
C THR A 19 -35.13 -3.55 -2.89
N ASP A 20 -36.02 -4.19 -3.65
CA ASP A 20 -36.62 -5.46 -3.25
C ASP A 20 -35.61 -6.59 -3.43
N ASN A 21 -34.85 -6.87 -2.36
CA ASN A 21 -33.82 -7.89 -2.35
C ASN A 21 -34.34 -9.20 -1.74
N ILE A 22 -34.24 -10.30 -2.47
CA ILE A 22 -34.68 -11.64 -2.03
C ILE A 22 -34.01 -12.09 -0.71
N TYR A 23 -32.83 -11.55 -0.37
CA TYR A 23 -32.08 -11.84 0.85
C TYR A 23 -32.37 -10.86 2.00
N LYS A 24 -33.24 -9.85 1.81
CA LYS A 24 -33.52 -8.79 2.80
C LYS A 24 -33.89 -9.34 4.17
N LYS A 25 -34.71 -10.40 4.22
CA LYS A 25 -35.10 -11.04 5.49
C LYS A 25 -33.90 -11.66 6.23
N TRP A 26 -32.98 -12.29 5.50
CA TRP A 26 -31.76 -12.88 6.07
C TRP A 26 -30.81 -11.81 6.57
N LEU A 27 -30.53 -10.80 5.74
CA LEU A 27 -29.66 -9.68 6.09
C LEU A 27 -30.16 -8.99 7.37
N ASN A 28 -31.45 -8.64 7.43
CA ASN A 28 -32.06 -8.02 8.62
C ASN A 28 -32.02 -8.91 9.86
N SER A 29 -32.08 -10.24 9.68
CA SER A 29 -31.99 -11.17 10.81
C SER A 29 -30.56 -11.23 11.36
N LEU A 30 -29.56 -11.30 10.48
CA LEU A 30 -28.14 -11.42 10.83
C LEU A 30 -27.56 -10.11 11.37
N SER A 31 -28.08 -8.96 10.93
CA SER A 31 -27.76 -7.64 11.45
C SER A 31 -28.57 -7.23 12.69
N SER A 32 -29.50 -8.08 13.15
CA SER A 32 -30.36 -7.72 14.28
C SER A 32 -29.59 -7.70 15.61
N GLN A 33 -29.96 -6.75 16.48
CA GLN A 33 -29.44 -6.69 17.86
C GLN A 33 -29.63 -8.01 18.62
N LYS A 34 -30.68 -8.78 18.30
CA LYS A 34 -30.92 -10.09 18.90
C LYS A 34 -29.86 -11.11 18.49
N PHE A 35 -29.45 -11.12 17.21
CA PHE A 35 -28.42 -12.02 16.72
C PHE A 35 -27.05 -11.65 17.30
N GLU A 36 -26.74 -10.35 17.37
CA GLU A 36 -25.52 -9.85 17.99
C GLU A 36 -25.46 -10.18 19.49
N ALA A 37 -26.54 -9.95 20.24
CA ALA A 37 -26.62 -10.33 21.65
C ALA A 37 -26.47 -11.85 21.87
N SER A 38 -26.95 -12.66 20.91
CA SER A 38 -26.76 -14.11 20.95
C SER A 38 -25.30 -14.49 20.70
N ALA A 39 -24.62 -13.81 19.77
CA ALA A 39 -23.19 -13.99 19.52
C ALA A 39 -22.36 -13.66 20.75
N SER A 40 -22.60 -12.50 21.38
CA SER A 40 -21.89 -12.09 22.60
C SER A 40 -22.09 -13.10 23.74
N ARG A 41 -23.31 -13.63 23.90
CA ARG A 41 -23.58 -14.65 24.93
C ARG A 41 -22.85 -15.97 24.66
N ILE A 42 -22.69 -16.34 23.40
CA ILE A 42 -21.95 -17.56 23.02
C ILE A 42 -20.46 -17.36 23.29
N GLU A 43 -19.91 -16.20 22.94
CA GLU A 43 -18.51 -15.84 23.23
C GLU A 43 -18.24 -15.83 24.73
N ASP A 44 -19.08 -15.18 25.54
CA ASP A 44 -18.98 -15.19 27.01
C ASP A 44 -19.02 -16.61 27.60
N LEU A 45 -19.80 -17.50 26.98
CA LEU A 45 -19.88 -18.90 27.41
C LEU A 45 -18.61 -19.66 27.00
N LEU A 46 -18.11 -19.45 25.78
CA LEU A 46 -16.87 -20.06 25.31
C LEU A 46 -15.69 -19.63 26.19
N ASP A 47 -15.58 -18.35 26.55
CA ASP A 47 -14.53 -17.86 27.44
C ASP A 47 -14.60 -18.56 28.80
N LYS A 48 -15.79 -18.64 29.40
CA LYS A 48 -15.98 -19.33 30.70
C LYS A 48 -15.64 -20.82 30.63
N LEU A 49 -16.03 -21.50 29.55
CA LEU A 49 -15.74 -22.92 29.35
C LEU A 49 -14.25 -23.16 29.06
N SER A 50 -13.57 -22.18 28.48
CA SER A 50 -12.15 -22.27 28.12
C SER A 50 -11.21 -22.08 29.32
N ILE A 51 -11.67 -21.51 30.44
CA ILE A 51 -10.86 -21.31 31.67
C ILE A 51 -10.23 -22.62 32.18
N CYS A 52 -10.93 -23.74 32.01
CA CYS A 52 -10.46 -25.04 32.49
C CYS A 52 -9.55 -25.77 31.50
N LEU A 53 -9.35 -25.23 30.29
CA LEU A 53 -8.51 -25.84 29.27
C LEU A 53 -7.03 -25.58 29.57
N THR A 54 -6.22 -26.60 29.36
CA THR A 54 -4.77 -26.49 29.31
C THR A 54 -4.32 -25.72 28.06
N GLY A 55 -3.09 -25.22 28.05
CA GLY A 55 -2.53 -24.55 26.86
C GLY A 55 -2.52 -25.43 25.61
N GLU A 56 -2.31 -26.75 25.77
CA GLU A 56 -2.37 -27.70 24.66
C GLU A 56 -3.79 -27.85 24.09
N GLU A 57 -4.80 -27.92 24.96
CA GLU A 57 -6.21 -27.99 24.55
C GLU A 57 -6.66 -26.69 23.89
N LEU A 58 -6.23 -25.53 24.41
CA LEU A 58 -6.53 -24.24 23.79
C LEU A 58 -5.92 -24.15 22.38
N ALA A 59 -4.70 -24.64 22.19
CA ALA A 59 -4.07 -24.72 20.87
C ALA A 59 -4.84 -25.66 19.91
N VAL A 60 -5.47 -26.73 20.41
CA VAL A 60 -6.35 -27.58 19.59
C VAL A 60 -7.61 -26.79 19.16
N VAL A 61 -8.25 -26.08 20.09
CA VAL A 61 -9.43 -25.27 19.81
C VAL A 61 -9.14 -24.19 18.77
N GLU A 62 -8.01 -23.48 18.91
CA GLU A 62 -7.55 -22.47 17.95
C GLU A 62 -7.35 -23.08 16.55
N ARG A 63 -6.66 -24.22 16.44
CA ARG A 63 -6.48 -24.91 15.15
C ARG A 63 -7.81 -25.32 14.52
N LEU A 64 -8.76 -25.83 15.30
CA LEU A 64 -10.08 -26.20 14.80
C LEU A 64 -10.88 -24.97 14.34
N TYR A 65 -10.79 -23.85 15.07
CA TYR A 65 -11.41 -22.60 14.68
C TYR A 65 -10.85 -22.08 13.35
N HIS A 66 -9.52 -22.01 13.21
CA HIS A 66 -8.88 -21.63 11.95
C HIS A 66 -9.27 -22.56 10.79
N ARG A 67 -9.35 -23.87 11.04
CA ARG A 67 -9.79 -24.83 10.02
C ARG A 67 -11.25 -24.62 9.62
N ALA A 68 -12.14 -24.36 10.58
CA ALA A 68 -13.55 -24.06 10.30
C ALA A 68 -13.69 -22.77 9.47
N MET A 69 -12.99 -21.69 9.86
CA MET A 69 -12.96 -20.44 9.10
C MET A 69 -12.43 -20.63 7.68
N LYS A 70 -11.36 -21.41 7.52
CA LYS A 70 -10.81 -21.74 6.20
C LYS A 70 -11.83 -22.50 5.34
N LEU A 71 -12.47 -23.53 5.88
CA LEU A 71 -13.49 -24.30 5.14
C LEU A 71 -14.70 -23.44 4.75
N GLU A 72 -15.09 -22.50 5.60
CA GLU A 72 -16.16 -21.55 5.30
C GLU A 72 -15.78 -20.62 4.14
N LEU A 73 -14.57 -20.07 4.15
CA LEU A 73 -14.04 -19.27 3.05
C LEU A 73 -13.95 -20.08 1.76
N ASP A 74 -13.39 -21.29 1.82
CA ASP A 74 -13.29 -22.21 0.68
C ASP A 74 -14.70 -22.50 0.09
N PHE A 75 -15.71 -22.70 0.95
CA PHE A 75 -17.08 -22.91 0.52
C PHE A 75 -17.66 -21.68 -0.20
N ILE A 76 -17.48 -20.47 0.36
CA ILE A 76 -17.96 -19.22 -0.25
C ILE A 76 -17.27 -18.99 -1.60
N TRP A 77 -15.96 -19.24 -1.70
CA TRP A 77 -15.21 -19.05 -2.94
C TRP A 77 -15.49 -20.09 -4.01
N SER A 78 -15.89 -21.31 -3.62
CA SER A 78 -16.31 -22.34 -4.56
C SER A 78 -17.63 -22.03 -5.26
N GLN A 79 -18.38 -21.04 -4.79
CA GLN A 79 -19.64 -20.65 -5.42
C GLN A 79 -19.38 -20.00 -6.79
N SER A 80 -20.04 -20.51 -7.83
CA SER A 80 -19.87 -19.98 -9.18
C SER A 80 -20.51 -18.60 -9.31
N VAL A 81 -19.71 -17.59 -9.67
CA VAL A 81 -20.20 -16.28 -10.10
C VAL A 81 -20.28 -16.27 -11.62
N THR A 82 -21.49 -16.28 -12.18
CA THR A 82 -21.72 -16.37 -13.63
C THR A 82 -21.49 -15.05 -14.36
N GLN A 83 -21.51 -13.93 -13.64
CA GLN A 83 -21.24 -12.59 -14.17
C GLN A 83 -19.75 -12.27 -14.19
N ARG A 84 -19.33 -11.38 -15.09
CA ARG A 84 -17.97 -10.83 -15.10
C ARG A 84 -17.71 -10.04 -13.82
N THR A 85 -16.59 -10.28 -13.16
CA THR A 85 -16.22 -9.64 -11.90
C THR A 85 -15.02 -8.71 -12.03
N VAL A 86 -14.98 -7.65 -11.21
CA VAL A 86 -13.83 -6.75 -11.07
C VAL A 86 -12.69 -7.41 -10.29
N VAL A 87 -13.02 -8.34 -9.40
CA VAL A 87 -12.09 -9.09 -8.55
C VAL A 87 -12.08 -10.57 -8.98
N PRO A 88 -10.91 -11.22 -9.12
CA PRO A 88 -9.58 -10.66 -8.93
C PRO A 88 -9.16 -9.75 -10.10
N PHE A 89 -8.57 -8.60 -9.76
CA PHE A 89 -8.22 -7.58 -10.75
C PHE A 89 -7.18 -8.06 -11.76
N SER A 90 -6.28 -8.95 -11.33
CA SER A 90 -5.32 -9.65 -12.19
C SER A 90 -5.96 -10.42 -13.37
N ARG A 91 -7.24 -10.80 -13.27
CA ARG A 91 -7.96 -11.56 -14.31
C ARG A 91 -8.88 -10.71 -15.19
N LEU A 92 -9.03 -9.41 -14.90
CA LEU A 92 -10.07 -8.55 -15.50
C LEU A 92 -9.95 -8.41 -17.03
N ASN A 93 -8.74 -8.48 -17.59
CA ASN A 93 -8.45 -8.21 -19.00
C ASN A 93 -8.48 -9.43 -19.95
N ARG A 94 -9.05 -10.58 -19.54
CA ARG A 94 -9.09 -11.80 -20.38
C ARG A 94 -10.04 -11.74 -21.60
N CYS A 95 -10.09 -10.63 -22.34
CA CYS A 95 -10.82 -10.52 -23.61
C CYS A 95 -9.88 -10.73 -24.81
N ALA A 96 -10.18 -11.78 -25.59
CA ALA A 96 -9.79 -12.12 -26.98
C ALA A 96 -8.32 -12.04 -27.47
N SER A 97 -7.46 -11.12 -27.02
CA SER A 97 -6.08 -10.96 -27.51
C SER A 97 -5.00 -11.60 -26.62
N GLY A 98 -5.39 -12.23 -25.51
CA GLY A 98 -4.58 -13.28 -24.87
C GLY A 98 -3.57 -12.86 -23.80
N GLU A 99 -3.31 -11.57 -23.54
CA GLU A 99 -2.29 -11.18 -22.55
C GLU A 99 -2.80 -10.10 -21.59
N ASN A 100 -2.93 -10.47 -20.31
CA ASN A 100 -3.21 -9.54 -19.22
C ASN A 100 -1.89 -8.89 -18.78
N ASN A 101 -1.66 -7.63 -19.15
CA ASN A 101 -0.56 -6.86 -18.58
C ASN A 101 -1.07 -5.97 -17.43
N LEU A 102 -0.72 -6.33 -16.20
CA LEU A 102 -1.03 -5.57 -14.99
C LEU A 102 0.29 -5.10 -14.38
N VAL A 103 0.46 -3.79 -14.28
CA VAL A 103 1.66 -3.17 -13.72
C VAL A 103 1.30 -2.58 -12.36
N ILE A 104 1.95 -3.09 -11.33
CA ILE A 104 1.78 -2.63 -9.95
C ILE A 104 2.95 -1.72 -9.63
N PHE A 105 2.65 -0.51 -9.22
CA PHE A 105 3.60 0.43 -8.66
C PHE A 105 3.40 0.49 -7.16
N CYS A 106 4.50 0.58 -6.42
CA CYS A 106 4.45 0.62 -4.97
C CYS A 106 5.49 1.59 -4.42
N ASP A 107 5.09 2.41 -3.45
CA ASP A 107 6.04 3.11 -2.60
C ASP A 107 6.64 2.14 -1.56
N PHE A 108 7.78 2.51 -0.98
CA PHE A 108 8.47 1.66 0.00
C PHE A 108 8.25 2.13 1.44
N ASP A 109 8.63 3.37 1.73
CA ASP A 109 8.68 3.90 3.09
C ASP A 109 7.28 4.10 3.66
N LEU A 110 7.00 3.53 4.84
CA LEU A 110 5.70 3.56 5.52
C LEU A 110 4.53 2.91 4.75
N THR A 111 4.76 2.51 3.49
CA THR A 111 3.85 1.75 2.63
C THR A 111 4.11 0.25 2.74
N CYS A 112 5.35 -0.16 2.46
CA CYS A 112 5.84 -1.52 2.63
C CYS A 112 6.45 -1.71 4.02
N THR A 113 7.17 -0.71 4.52
CA THR A 113 7.90 -0.78 5.79
C THR A 113 7.08 -0.19 6.95
N THR A 114 7.42 -0.56 8.17
CA THR A 114 6.86 0.06 9.39
C THR A 114 7.65 1.27 9.87
N ILE A 115 8.87 1.46 9.35
CA ILE A 115 9.79 2.55 9.68
C ILE A 115 10.34 3.17 8.40
N ASP A 116 10.71 4.44 8.47
CA ASP A 116 11.33 5.17 7.37
C ASP A 116 12.77 4.71 7.12
N SER A 117 13.11 4.45 5.86
CA SER A 117 14.42 3.96 5.43
C SER A 117 15.55 4.94 5.70
N SER A 118 15.28 6.25 5.66
CA SER A 118 16.28 7.28 5.97
C SER A 118 16.68 7.23 7.46
N ALA A 119 15.70 7.00 8.35
CA ALA A 119 15.96 6.82 9.78
C ALA A 119 16.77 5.55 10.06
N LEU A 120 16.49 4.46 9.33
CA LEU A 120 17.26 3.22 9.44
C LEU A 120 18.71 3.41 8.97
N LEU A 121 18.93 4.05 7.82
CA LEU A 121 20.27 4.33 7.31
C LEU A 121 21.06 5.25 8.25
N ALA A 122 20.39 6.24 8.85
CA ALA A 122 21.01 7.11 9.85
C ALA A 122 21.42 6.34 11.12
N GLU A 123 20.56 5.47 11.65
CA GLU A 123 20.93 4.65 12.82
C GLU A 123 22.08 3.67 12.49
N LEU A 124 22.12 3.08 11.29
CA LEU A 124 23.27 2.29 10.84
C LEU A 124 24.56 3.13 10.83
N ALA A 125 24.49 4.37 10.36
CA ALA A 125 25.65 5.25 10.32
C ALA A 125 26.13 5.60 11.73
N ILE A 126 25.20 5.87 12.64
CA ILE A 126 25.50 6.15 14.04
C ILE A 126 26.18 4.94 14.70
N VAL A 127 25.65 3.72 14.51
CA VAL A 127 26.23 2.50 15.09
C VAL A 127 27.62 2.19 14.52
N THR A 128 27.85 2.51 13.24
CA THR A 128 29.13 2.24 12.56
C THR A 128 30.22 3.23 12.98
N ALA A 129 29.85 4.45 13.36
CA ALA A 129 30.78 5.48 13.78
C ALA A 129 31.27 5.28 15.22
N ALA A 130 32.24 4.37 15.39
CA ALA A 130 32.77 3.98 16.71
C ALA A 130 33.27 5.15 17.58
N ASN A 131 33.87 6.20 16.99
CA ASN A 131 34.44 7.35 17.71
C ASN A 131 33.70 8.68 17.48
N GLU A 132 32.80 8.75 16.50
CA GLU A 132 32.10 9.98 16.08
C GLU A 132 30.58 9.88 16.29
N THR A 133 30.13 8.88 17.06
CA THR A 133 28.70 8.54 17.28
C THR A 133 27.86 9.75 17.69
N ALA A 134 28.39 10.57 18.61
CA ALA A 134 27.69 11.75 19.13
C ALA A 134 27.55 12.86 18.08
N ASP A 135 28.53 12.99 17.18
CA ASP A 135 28.54 14.01 16.13
C ASP A 135 27.56 13.64 15.01
N ILE A 136 27.57 12.37 14.57
CA ILE A 136 26.64 11.86 13.56
C ILE A 136 25.18 11.95 14.05
N ARG A 137 24.90 11.52 15.30
CA ARG A 137 23.55 11.58 15.86
C ARG A 137 23.03 13.01 15.94
N THR A 138 23.88 13.95 16.37
CA THR A 138 23.53 15.38 16.46
C THR A 138 23.29 15.98 15.07
N THR A 139 24.18 15.68 14.12
CA THR A 139 24.07 16.11 12.72
C THR A 139 22.77 15.60 12.09
N TRP A 140 22.49 14.29 12.19
CA TRP A 140 21.24 13.71 11.70
C TRP A 140 20.00 14.37 12.32
N SER A 141 19.99 14.55 13.64
CA SER A 141 18.88 15.17 14.34
C SER A 141 18.63 16.61 13.87
N SER A 142 19.70 17.37 13.60
CA SER A 142 19.62 18.71 13.04
C SER A 142 19.08 18.71 11.60
N LEU A 143 19.56 17.81 10.75
CA LEU A 143 19.13 17.69 9.36
C LEU A 143 17.65 17.31 9.26
N PHE A 144 17.23 16.30 10.02
CA PHE A 144 15.85 15.85 10.07
C PHE A 144 14.92 16.94 10.65
N GLY A 145 15.34 17.59 11.75
CA GLY A 145 14.60 18.70 12.34
C GLY A 145 14.38 19.85 11.36
N GLN A 146 15.42 20.24 10.62
CA GLN A 146 15.32 21.28 9.59
C GLN A 146 14.39 20.86 8.44
N TYR A 147 14.45 19.60 8.00
CA TYR A 147 13.54 19.09 6.98
C TYR A 147 12.07 19.18 7.44
N VAL A 148 11.76 18.69 8.64
CA VAL A 148 10.39 18.73 9.18
C VAL A 148 9.88 20.17 9.29
N GLU A 149 10.71 21.10 9.74
CA GLU A 149 10.35 22.52 9.83
C GLU A 149 10.08 23.13 8.44
N GLU A 150 11.01 22.98 7.49
CA GLU A 150 10.86 23.51 6.12
C GLU A 150 9.64 22.89 5.41
N TYR A 151 9.40 21.59 5.60
CA TYR A 151 8.27 20.88 5.03
C TYR A 151 6.95 21.40 5.61
N GLN A 152 6.85 21.58 6.92
CA GLN A 152 5.66 22.12 7.56
C GLN A 152 5.37 23.56 7.12
N GLN A 153 6.41 24.40 7.06
CA GLN A 153 6.28 25.78 6.56
C GLN A 153 5.79 25.81 5.10
N CYS A 154 6.29 24.91 4.26
CA CYS A 154 5.85 24.77 2.88
C CYS A 154 4.36 24.37 2.81
N LEU A 155 3.92 23.40 3.62
CA LEU A 155 2.51 23.01 3.69
C LEU A 155 1.60 24.15 4.17
N ASP A 156 2.04 24.97 5.11
CA ASP A 156 1.26 26.09 5.63
C ASP A 156 1.14 27.23 4.59
N ILE A 157 2.12 27.36 3.69
CA ILE A 157 2.05 28.26 2.53
C ILE A 157 1.10 27.71 1.46
N ILE A 158 1.18 26.41 1.16
CA ILE A 158 0.34 25.75 0.15
C ILE A 158 -1.14 25.73 0.57
N MET A 159 -1.40 25.50 1.86
CA MET A 159 -2.75 25.42 2.43
C MET A 159 -2.90 26.42 3.59
N PRO A 160 -3.07 27.72 3.30
CA PRO A 160 -3.29 28.72 4.33
C PRO A 160 -4.53 28.38 5.16
N SER A 161 -4.45 28.51 6.48
CA SER A 161 -5.53 28.11 7.39
C SER A 161 -6.85 28.87 7.20
N SER A 162 -6.84 29.96 6.42
CA SER A 162 -8.00 30.78 6.07
C SER A 162 -8.95 30.14 5.05
N ASP A 163 -8.50 29.12 4.31
CA ASP A 163 -9.19 28.63 3.11
C ASP A 163 -9.88 27.26 3.31
N ILE A 164 -9.98 26.78 4.56
CA ILE A 164 -10.42 25.40 4.89
C ILE A 164 -11.95 25.22 4.80
N THR A 165 -12.73 26.25 4.46
CA THR A 165 -14.20 26.22 4.66
C THR A 165 -15.05 25.78 3.47
N GLU A 166 -14.51 25.59 2.27
CA GLU A 166 -15.30 25.10 1.13
C GLU A 166 -14.64 23.87 0.50
N GLN A 167 -15.36 22.74 0.44
CA GLN A 167 -14.95 21.61 -0.40
C GLN A 167 -14.86 22.14 -1.83
N VAL A 168 -13.65 22.15 -2.40
CA VAL A 168 -13.46 22.54 -3.79
C VAL A 168 -14.23 21.55 -4.66
N GLU A 169 -15.19 22.05 -5.44
CA GLU A 169 -15.91 21.23 -6.41
C GLU A 169 -14.95 20.83 -7.55
N GLY A 170 -14.56 19.55 -7.56
CA GLY A 170 -13.73 18.97 -8.62
C GLY A 170 -12.22 19.01 -8.33
N LEU A 171 -11.47 18.23 -9.12
CA LEU A 171 -10.03 18.06 -8.97
C LEU A 171 -9.26 19.27 -9.49
N ASN A 172 -8.54 19.97 -8.61
CA ASN A 172 -7.58 21.00 -8.98
C ASN A 172 -6.19 20.38 -9.22
N TYR A 173 -6.06 19.61 -10.30
CA TYR A 173 -4.82 18.88 -10.62
C TYR A 173 -3.64 19.83 -10.89
N ASP A 174 -3.84 20.90 -11.66
CA ASP A 174 -2.77 21.87 -11.96
C ASP A 174 -2.28 22.60 -10.70
N GLY A 175 -3.19 22.90 -9.77
CA GLY A 175 -2.83 23.46 -8.47
C GLY A 175 -2.02 22.48 -7.62
N LEU A 176 -2.42 21.21 -7.61
CA LEU A 176 -1.71 20.13 -6.93
C LEU A 176 -0.28 19.98 -7.48
N CYS A 177 -0.10 19.96 -8.81
CA CYS A 177 1.21 19.88 -9.43
C CYS A 177 2.13 21.03 -8.96
N LYS A 178 1.65 22.27 -8.99
CA LYS A 178 2.41 23.44 -8.51
C LYS A 178 2.75 23.40 -7.03
N ALA A 179 1.86 22.84 -6.21
CA ALA A 179 2.11 22.64 -4.79
C ALA A 179 3.20 21.60 -4.55
N LEU A 180 3.13 20.48 -5.27
CA LEU A 180 4.11 19.40 -5.18
C LEU A 180 5.47 19.79 -5.77
N GLU A 181 5.52 20.68 -6.76
CA GLU A 181 6.77 21.30 -7.23
C GLU A 181 7.46 22.12 -6.12
N GLN A 182 6.71 22.86 -5.30
CA GLN A 182 7.28 23.58 -4.16
C GLN A 182 7.82 22.63 -3.09
N ILE A 183 7.13 21.53 -2.82
CA ILE A 183 7.59 20.49 -1.90
C ILE A 183 8.85 19.80 -2.45
N SER A 184 8.90 19.54 -3.76
CA SER A 184 10.06 18.96 -4.44
C SER A 184 11.34 19.77 -4.20
N ASP A 185 11.26 21.10 -4.17
CA ASP A 185 12.43 21.94 -3.88
C ASP A 185 12.94 21.74 -2.45
N ILE A 186 12.05 21.51 -1.49
CA ILE A 186 12.42 21.19 -0.10
C ILE A 186 13.10 19.83 -0.04
N GLU A 187 12.50 18.81 -0.66
CA GLU A 187 13.01 17.43 -0.66
C GLU A 187 14.42 17.35 -1.27
N LYS A 188 14.64 17.98 -2.43
CA LYS A 188 15.96 18.04 -3.09
C LYS A 188 17.01 18.77 -2.26
N ARG A 189 16.64 19.88 -1.61
CA ARG A 189 17.55 20.60 -0.69
C ARG A 189 17.88 19.75 0.53
N ALA A 190 16.92 19.02 1.09
CA ALA A 190 17.14 18.14 2.22
C ALA A 190 18.12 17.01 1.87
N THR A 191 17.91 16.32 0.75
CA THR A 191 18.84 15.29 0.24
C THR A 191 20.24 15.88 0.00
N SER A 192 20.31 17.08 -0.59
CA SER A 192 21.60 17.77 -0.81
C SER A 192 22.35 18.04 0.51
N ARG A 193 21.65 18.44 1.57
CA ARG A 193 22.26 18.65 2.90
C ARG A 193 22.77 17.34 3.50
N VAL A 194 22.05 16.23 3.33
CA VAL A 194 22.48 14.90 3.78
C VAL A 194 23.78 14.50 3.09
N VAL A 195 23.85 14.64 1.76
CA VAL A 195 25.08 14.37 0.99
C VAL A 195 26.24 15.26 1.47
N GLN A 196 26.02 16.57 1.61
CA GLN A 196 27.05 17.53 2.04
C GLN A 196 27.58 17.24 3.46
N SER A 197 26.72 16.75 4.35
CA SER A 197 27.10 16.41 5.73
C SER A 197 27.99 15.18 5.83
N ASN A 198 28.06 14.34 4.79
CA ASN A 198 28.71 13.04 4.81
C ASN A 198 28.20 12.10 5.93
N VAL A 199 26.99 12.33 6.46
CA VAL A 199 26.43 11.53 7.57
C VAL A 199 26.30 10.04 7.22
N LEU A 200 26.21 9.68 5.93
CA LEU A 200 26.12 8.31 5.43
C LEU A 200 27.46 7.76 4.89
N LYS A 201 28.55 8.50 5.03
CA LYS A 201 29.89 8.05 4.64
C LYS A 201 30.37 6.96 5.59
N GLY A 202 31.03 5.93 5.06
CA GLY A 202 31.59 4.83 5.85
C GLY A 202 30.64 3.65 6.05
N LEU A 203 29.37 3.75 5.63
CA LEU A 203 28.43 2.63 5.65
C LEU A 203 28.89 1.49 4.75
N ASN A 204 28.90 0.27 5.26
CA ASN A 204 29.19 -0.92 4.47
C ASN A 204 27.92 -1.47 3.80
N VAL A 205 27.96 -1.74 2.49
CA VAL A 205 26.81 -2.29 1.75
C VAL A 205 26.31 -3.61 2.31
N ALA A 206 27.20 -4.46 2.85
CA ALA A 206 26.82 -5.73 3.47
C ALA A 206 26.05 -5.53 4.79
N ASP A 207 26.36 -4.46 5.54
CA ASP A 207 25.61 -4.13 6.76
C ASP A 207 24.24 -3.52 6.41
N ILE A 208 24.15 -2.74 5.34
CA ILE A 208 22.87 -2.25 4.80
C ILE A 208 21.99 -3.42 4.36
N ARG A 209 22.53 -4.38 3.59
CA ARG A 209 21.79 -5.58 3.18
C ARG A 209 21.30 -6.39 4.38
N ARG A 210 22.16 -6.60 5.38
CA ARG A 210 21.77 -7.29 6.63
C ARG A 210 20.66 -6.55 7.39
N ALA A 211 20.66 -5.22 7.34
CA ALA A 211 19.61 -4.41 7.94
C ALA A 211 18.29 -4.57 7.18
N GLY A 212 18.33 -4.59 5.84
CA GLY A 212 17.17 -4.84 4.99
C GLY A 212 16.57 -6.23 5.23
N GLU A 213 17.39 -7.29 5.28
CA GLU A 213 16.92 -8.66 5.60
C GLU A 213 16.16 -8.77 6.93
N ARG A 214 16.44 -7.86 7.87
CA ARG A 214 15.82 -7.80 9.21
C ARG A 214 14.72 -6.75 9.30
N LEU A 215 14.47 -6.01 8.22
CA LEU A 215 13.49 -4.95 8.20
C LEU A 215 12.08 -5.53 8.33
N VAL A 216 11.32 -4.99 9.27
CA VAL A 216 9.93 -5.39 9.49
C VAL A 216 9.05 -4.70 8.47
N LEU A 217 8.61 -5.49 7.48
CA LEU A 217 7.57 -5.10 6.54
C LEU A 217 6.19 -5.15 7.20
N GLN A 218 5.27 -4.33 6.69
CA GLN A 218 3.86 -4.35 7.06
C GLN A 218 3.29 -5.76 6.84
N ASP A 219 2.43 -6.21 7.76
CA ASP A 219 1.81 -7.53 7.70
C ASP A 219 1.11 -7.75 6.34
N GLY A 220 1.40 -8.89 5.70
CA GLY A 220 0.87 -9.24 4.37
C GLY A 220 1.67 -8.70 3.17
N CYS A 221 2.50 -7.66 3.34
CA CYS A 221 3.26 -7.03 2.26
C CYS A 221 4.22 -8.00 1.56
N LYS A 222 5.09 -8.67 2.33
CA LYS A 222 6.07 -9.62 1.77
C LYS A 222 5.40 -10.72 0.95
N ARG A 223 4.34 -11.30 1.51
CA ARG A 223 3.54 -12.34 0.86
C ARG A 223 2.90 -11.84 -0.43
N PHE A 224 2.43 -10.59 -0.47
CA PHE A 224 1.89 -10.01 -1.70
C PHE A 224 2.95 -9.98 -2.81
N PHE A 225 4.16 -9.47 -2.52
CA PHE A 225 5.26 -9.43 -3.48
C PHE A 225 5.68 -10.82 -3.96
N GLU A 226 5.81 -11.78 -3.04
CA GLU A 226 6.12 -13.19 -3.36
C GLU A 226 5.07 -13.76 -4.33
N ASN A 227 3.78 -13.52 -4.10
CA ASN A 227 2.72 -14.01 -4.99
C ASN A 227 2.71 -13.32 -6.36
N VAL A 228 3.04 -12.03 -6.46
CA VAL A 228 3.19 -11.35 -7.76
C VAL A 228 4.29 -12.05 -8.58
N VAL A 229 5.44 -12.28 -7.95
CA VAL A 229 6.63 -12.88 -8.57
C VAL A 229 6.41 -14.33 -8.98
N GLU A 230 5.73 -15.10 -8.13
CA GLU A 230 5.46 -16.53 -8.39
C GLU A 230 4.36 -16.74 -9.44
N CYS A 231 3.58 -15.71 -9.78
CA CYS A 231 2.45 -15.81 -10.71
C CYS A 231 2.92 -15.93 -12.18
N LYS A 232 3.46 -17.10 -12.53
CA LYS A 232 4.02 -17.43 -13.85
C LYS A 232 3.02 -17.35 -15.01
N ASP A 233 1.72 -17.41 -14.72
CA ASP A 233 0.64 -17.40 -15.71
C ASP A 233 0.11 -15.99 -16.03
N SER A 234 0.67 -14.93 -15.45
CA SER A 234 0.25 -13.55 -15.68
C SER A 234 1.44 -12.66 -16.04
N ALA A 235 1.25 -11.74 -16.99
CA ALA A 235 2.23 -10.68 -17.26
C ALA A 235 2.07 -9.55 -16.22
N MET A 236 2.24 -9.93 -14.95
CA MET A 236 2.23 -9.01 -13.82
C MET A 236 3.65 -8.52 -13.56
N GLU A 237 3.82 -7.21 -13.56
CA GLU A 237 5.09 -6.58 -13.20
C GLU A 237 4.91 -5.72 -11.95
N ILE A 238 5.91 -5.70 -11.08
CA ILE A 238 5.93 -4.82 -9.92
C ILE A 238 7.15 -3.90 -9.93
N HIS A 239 6.89 -2.62 -9.71
CA HIS A 239 7.85 -1.54 -9.70
C HIS A 239 7.78 -0.80 -8.37
N VAL A 240 8.86 -0.84 -7.60
CA VAL A 240 9.00 -0.02 -6.39
C VAL A 240 9.55 1.34 -6.79
N LEU A 241 8.80 2.42 -6.55
CA LEU A 241 9.23 3.79 -6.77
C LEU A 241 9.42 4.44 -5.39
N SER A 242 10.67 4.70 -4.98
CA SER A 242 10.97 5.15 -3.62
C SER A 242 12.02 6.26 -3.59
N TYR A 243 11.89 7.17 -2.62
CA TYR A 243 12.92 8.17 -2.33
C TYR A 243 14.13 7.59 -1.59
N CYS A 244 14.06 6.34 -1.14
CA CYS A 244 15.13 5.67 -0.42
C CYS A 244 16.49 5.90 -1.10
N TRP A 245 17.51 6.10 -0.29
CA TRP A 245 18.87 6.37 -0.75
C TRP A 245 19.66 5.13 -1.14
N CYS A 246 19.08 3.93 -1.00
CA CYS A 246 19.80 2.70 -1.26
C CYS A 246 18.86 1.59 -1.77
N SER A 247 19.01 1.23 -3.04
CA SER A 247 18.26 0.10 -3.63
C SER A 247 18.60 -1.25 -2.99
N ASP A 248 19.84 -1.46 -2.53
CA ASP A 248 20.24 -2.68 -1.81
C ASP A 248 19.38 -2.90 -0.55
N LEU A 249 19.01 -1.81 0.16
CA LEU A 249 18.17 -1.89 1.35
C LEU A 249 16.75 -2.37 1.01
N ILE A 250 16.15 -1.79 -0.03
CA ILE A 250 14.83 -2.21 -0.53
C ILE A 250 14.90 -3.67 -0.97
N SER A 251 15.92 -4.01 -1.75
CA SER A 251 16.10 -5.31 -2.35
C SER A 251 16.21 -6.43 -1.31
N SER A 252 17.07 -6.20 -0.32
CA SER A 252 17.32 -7.15 0.77
C SER A 252 16.14 -7.31 1.73
N ALA A 253 15.20 -6.35 1.78
CA ALA A 253 13.98 -6.47 2.56
C ALA A 253 13.02 -7.56 2.06
N PHE A 254 13.07 -7.89 0.76
CA PHE A 254 12.20 -8.90 0.16
C PHE A 254 12.93 -10.21 -0.16
N SER A 255 14.22 -10.17 -0.48
CA SER A 255 15.02 -11.35 -0.85
C SER A 255 16.36 -11.35 -0.12
N SER A 256 16.83 -12.53 0.29
CA SER A 256 18.18 -12.71 0.85
C SER A 256 19.25 -12.99 -0.21
N GLY A 257 18.87 -12.99 -1.50
CA GLY A 257 19.77 -13.17 -2.64
C GLY A 257 20.14 -11.85 -3.33
N ASP A 258 21.12 -11.91 -4.23
CA ASP A 258 21.63 -10.73 -4.96
C ASP A 258 20.66 -10.18 -6.02
N GLU A 259 19.65 -10.95 -6.44
CA GLU A 259 18.67 -10.51 -7.43
C GLU A 259 17.28 -10.34 -6.80
N THR A 260 16.72 -9.14 -6.93
CA THR A 260 15.30 -8.91 -6.66
C THR A 260 14.47 -9.33 -7.85
N PRO A 261 13.42 -10.12 -7.64
CA PRO A 261 12.53 -10.53 -8.73
C PRO A 261 11.60 -9.41 -9.24
N PHE A 262 11.81 -8.17 -8.79
CA PHE A 262 11.03 -6.99 -9.16
C PHE A 262 11.93 -5.78 -9.37
N ASN A 263 11.36 -4.75 -9.99
CA ASN A 263 12.09 -3.55 -10.40
C ASN A 263 12.12 -2.52 -9.27
N VAL A 264 13.31 -2.09 -8.85
CA VAL A 264 13.49 -1.02 -7.85
C VAL A 264 13.99 0.25 -8.54
N HIS A 265 13.30 1.36 -8.27
CA HIS A 265 13.64 2.69 -8.76
C HIS A 265 13.79 3.60 -7.55
N SER A 266 15.04 3.91 -7.19
CA SER A 266 15.37 4.74 -6.04
C SER A 266 16.63 5.57 -6.27
N ASN A 267 16.98 6.40 -5.29
CA ASN A 267 18.31 6.99 -5.23
C ASN A 267 19.34 5.92 -4.85
N GLU A 268 20.62 6.18 -5.11
CA GLU A 268 21.71 5.23 -4.84
C GLU A 268 22.89 5.89 -4.13
N LEU A 269 23.34 5.30 -3.03
CA LEU A 269 24.64 5.62 -2.45
C LEU A 269 25.77 5.22 -3.41
N VAL A 270 26.80 6.05 -3.47
CA VAL A 270 28.01 5.77 -4.26
C VAL A 270 29.03 5.07 -3.36
N TYR A 271 29.49 3.90 -3.80
CA TYR A 271 30.45 3.08 -3.07
C TYR A 271 31.85 3.13 -3.68
N GLU A 272 32.86 3.13 -2.82
CA GLU A 272 34.22 2.71 -3.14
C GLU A 272 34.44 1.32 -2.52
N GLU A 273 34.70 0.32 -3.37
CA GLU A 273 34.67 -1.10 -3.01
C GLU A 273 33.32 -1.55 -2.43
N SER A 274 33.16 -1.46 -1.11
CA SER A 274 31.94 -1.84 -0.38
C SER A 274 31.53 -0.80 0.65
N ILE A 275 32.19 0.36 0.65
CA ILE A 275 32.01 1.42 1.64
C ILE A 275 31.44 2.66 0.96
N SER A 276 30.36 3.20 1.53
CA SER A 276 29.72 4.41 1.06
C SER A 276 30.69 5.59 1.14
N THR A 277 30.82 6.31 0.04
CA THR A 277 31.60 7.56 -0.05
C THR A 277 30.88 8.74 0.62
N GLY A 278 29.58 8.60 0.92
CA GLY A 278 28.70 9.68 1.34
C GLY A 278 28.03 10.43 0.17
N ASN A 279 28.50 10.22 -1.07
CA ASN A 279 27.86 10.75 -2.27
C ASN A 279 26.65 9.90 -2.67
N MET A 280 25.78 10.50 -3.48
CA MET A 280 24.53 9.88 -3.92
C MET A 280 24.24 10.18 -5.39
N ILE A 281 23.77 9.18 -6.12
CA ILE A 281 23.16 9.33 -7.43
C ILE A 281 21.68 9.57 -7.19
N THR A 282 21.22 10.78 -7.47
CA THR A 282 19.84 11.16 -7.24
C THR A 282 18.99 10.93 -8.49
N LYS A 283 18.17 9.87 -8.46
CA LYS A 283 17.27 9.48 -9.56
C LYS A 283 15.81 9.80 -9.26
N MET A 284 15.45 9.87 -7.98
CA MET A 284 14.07 10.00 -7.50
C MET A 284 14.04 10.70 -6.14
N GLU A 285 14.06 12.02 -6.15
CA GLU A 285 14.02 12.91 -5.00
C GLU A 285 12.67 13.61 -4.84
N SER A 286 11.76 13.48 -5.81
CA SER A 286 10.45 14.14 -5.72
C SER A 286 9.30 13.45 -6.43
N SER A 287 8.10 13.95 -6.15
CA SER A 287 6.82 13.46 -6.68
C SER A 287 6.76 13.56 -8.20
N MET A 288 7.40 14.59 -8.77
CA MET A 288 7.50 14.80 -10.21
C MET A 288 8.38 13.73 -10.86
N GLU A 289 9.46 13.32 -10.20
CA GLU A 289 10.36 12.27 -10.69
C GLU A 289 9.74 10.87 -10.54
N LYS A 290 8.99 10.64 -9.45
CA LYS A 290 8.11 9.46 -9.31
C LYS A 290 7.12 9.39 -10.48
N LEU A 291 6.39 10.49 -10.75
CA LEU A 291 5.44 10.58 -11.85
C LEU A 291 6.10 10.37 -13.23
N GLN A 292 7.28 10.95 -13.44
CA GLN A 292 8.03 10.76 -14.68
C GLN A 292 8.42 9.29 -14.86
N SER A 293 8.90 8.62 -13.80
CA SER A 293 9.26 7.21 -13.82
C SER A 293 8.05 6.32 -14.10
N PHE A 294 6.93 6.54 -13.40
CA PHE A 294 5.64 5.87 -13.65
C PHE A 294 5.21 5.98 -15.12
N ASN A 295 5.26 7.19 -15.68
CA ASN A 295 4.89 7.45 -17.06
C ASN A 295 5.84 6.78 -18.06
N ASN A 296 7.14 6.79 -17.79
CA ASN A 296 8.13 6.17 -18.67
C ASN A 296 7.97 4.65 -18.71
N ILE A 297 7.78 4.02 -17.55
CA ILE A 297 7.55 2.57 -17.43
C ILE A 297 6.25 2.19 -18.17
N THR A 298 5.17 2.91 -17.91
CA THR A 298 3.87 2.65 -18.57
C THR A 298 3.94 2.83 -20.09
N LYS A 299 4.76 3.77 -20.59
CA LYS A 299 4.98 3.97 -22.03
C LYS A 299 5.90 2.94 -22.67
N SER A 300 6.90 2.43 -21.93
CA SER A 300 7.83 1.41 -22.45
C SER A 300 7.17 0.05 -22.63
N ILE A 301 6.10 -0.21 -21.88
CA ILE A 301 5.28 -1.42 -21.97
C ILE A 301 4.35 -1.27 -23.19
N ASN A 302 4.96 -1.37 -24.38
CA ASN A 302 4.36 -1.06 -25.67
C ASN A 302 3.68 -2.30 -26.26
N ASN A 303 2.66 -2.80 -25.56
CA ASN A 303 1.76 -3.81 -26.11
C ASN A 303 0.68 -3.13 -26.98
N GLU A 304 0.08 -3.85 -27.93
CA GLU A 304 -1.07 -3.37 -28.72
C GLU A 304 -2.26 -2.91 -27.84
N THR A 305 -2.23 -3.27 -26.55
CA THR A 305 -3.17 -2.87 -25.50
C THR A 305 -2.45 -2.20 -24.32
N LYS A 306 -2.95 -1.04 -23.88
CA LYS A 306 -2.47 -0.32 -22.69
C LYS A 306 -2.56 -1.25 -21.44
N PRO A 307 -1.50 -1.38 -20.62
CA PRO A 307 -1.56 -2.16 -19.39
C PRO A 307 -2.53 -1.53 -18.37
N LEU A 308 -3.12 -2.37 -17.51
CA LEU A 308 -3.80 -1.89 -16.30
C LEU A 308 -2.75 -1.51 -15.28
N THR A 309 -2.97 -0.40 -14.59
CA THR A 309 -2.03 0.15 -13.60
C THR A 309 -2.67 0.26 -12.23
N VAL A 310 -1.99 -0.25 -11.22
CA VAL A 310 -2.33 -0.05 -9.81
C VAL A 310 -1.16 0.67 -9.15
N TYR A 311 -1.43 1.73 -8.39
CA TYR A 311 -0.40 2.37 -7.56
C TYR A 311 -0.76 2.21 -6.09
N ILE A 312 0.19 1.78 -5.27
CA ILE A 312 0.03 1.60 -3.82
C ILE A 312 1.00 2.56 -3.13
N GLY A 313 0.48 3.46 -2.31
CA GLY A 313 1.31 4.43 -1.56
C GLY A 313 0.58 5.01 -0.37
N GLY A 314 1.27 5.85 0.40
CA GLY A 314 0.71 6.44 1.62
C GLY A 314 1.15 7.88 1.88
N SER A 315 1.98 8.44 0.99
CA SER A 315 2.61 9.75 1.19
C SER A 315 2.06 10.84 0.27
N VAL A 316 2.34 12.09 0.60
CA VAL A 316 2.07 13.24 -0.28
C VAL A 316 2.85 13.12 -1.60
N GLY A 317 4.05 12.53 -1.55
CA GLY A 317 4.89 12.30 -2.72
C GLY A 317 4.29 11.34 -3.76
N ASP A 318 3.31 10.52 -3.35
CA ASP A 318 2.66 9.53 -4.20
C ASP A 318 1.43 10.05 -4.92
N LEU A 319 0.88 11.20 -4.53
CA LEU A 319 -0.44 11.68 -4.98
C LEU A 319 -0.59 11.72 -6.50
N LEU A 320 0.43 12.20 -7.21
CA LEU A 320 0.36 12.29 -8.68
C LEU A 320 0.30 10.91 -9.31
N CYS A 321 1.10 9.95 -8.83
CA CYS A 321 1.08 8.59 -9.37
C CYS A 321 -0.22 7.86 -9.00
N LEU A 322 -0.73 8.08 -7.79
CA LEU A 322 -2.03 7.56 -7.34
C LEU A 322 -3.19 8.03 -8.23
N LEU A 323 -3.20 9.30 -8.65
CA LEU A 323 -4.24 9.87 -9.53
C LEU A 323 -4.10 9.45 -11.00
N GLU A 324 -2.88 9.16 -11.46
CA GLU A 324 -2.61 8.73 -12.84
C GLU A 324 -2.82 7.23 -13.07
N ALA A 325 -2.70 6.42 -12.02
CA ALA A 325 -3.01 5.00 -12.08
C ALA A 325 -4.49 4.75 -12.34
N ASP A 326 -4.80 3.62 -12.98
CA ASP A 326 -6.18 3.20 -13.20
C ASP A 326 -6.90 2.91 -11.86
N ILE A 327 -6.13 2.44 -10.86
CA ILE A 327 -6.56 2.28 -9.47
C ILE A 327 -5.44 2.78 -8.53
N GLY A 328 -5.65 3.94 -7.89
CA GLY A 328 -4.79 4.45 -6.82
C GLY A 328 -5.25 3.95 -5.45
N ILE A 329 -4.40 3.22 -4.74
CA ILE A 329 -4.66 2.64 -3.41
C ILE A 329 -3.77 3.32 -2.37
N VAL A 330 -4.42 3.84 -1.34
CA VAL A 330 -3.82 4.51 -0.21
C VAL A 330 -3.84 3.61 1.02
N ILE A 331 -2.66 3.24 1.50
CA ILE A 331 -2.46 2.54 2.76
C ILE A 331 -1.82 3.52 3.76
N GLY A 332 -2.30 3.52 5.01
CA GLY A 332 -1.76 4.41 6.04
C GLY A 332 -2.07 5.90 5.82
N LEU A 333 -3.33 6.23 5.48
CA LEU A 333 -3.78 7.61 5.23
C LEU A 333 -3.47 8.54 6.42
N SER A 334 -2.47 9.40 6.26
CA SER A 334 -2.09 10.39 7.28
C SER A 334 -3.00 11.62 7.27
N ALA A 335 -3.08 12.33 8.41
CA ALA A 335 -3.84 13.57 8.51
C ALA A 335 -3.34 14.65 7.53
N THR A 336 -2.03 14.72 7.29
CA THR A 336 -1.41 15.64 6.33
C THR A 336 -1.82 15.31 4.91
N LEU A 337 -1.74 14.03 4.51
CA LEU A 337 -2.18 13.57 3.20
C LEU A 337 -3.67 13.86 2.98
N LEU A 338 -4.51 13.53 3.96
CA LEU A 338 -5.94 13.81 3.91
C LEU A 338 -6.23 15.30 3.74
N ARG A 339 -5.57 16.16 4.52
CA ARG A 339 -5.76 17.62 4.45
C ARG A 339 -5.39 18.18 3.08
N LEU A 340 -4.21 17.81 2.56
CA LEU A 340 -3.72 18.27 1.27
C LEU A 340 -4.57 17.76 0.12
N ALA A 341 -4.91 16.47 0.13
CA ALA A 341 -5.73 15.86 -0.91
C ALA A 341 -7.13 16.50 -0.96
N ASN A 342 -7.78 16.70 0.20
CA ASN A 342 -9.08 17.37 0.27
C ASN A 342 -9.01 18.81 -0.24
N TYR A 343 -7.93 19.54 0.06
CA TYR A 343 -7.72 20.91 -0.42
C TYR A 343 -7.69 20.99 -1.95
N PHE A 344 -7.20 19.94 -2.63
CA PHE A 344 -7.18 19.85 -4.10
C PHE A 344 -8.38 19.09 -4.70
N GLY A 345 -9.42 18.80 -3.92
CA GLY A 345 -10.65 18.16 -4.40
C GLY A 345 -10.55 16.64 -4.61
N ILE A 346 -9.58 15.98 -3.98
CA ILE A 346 -9.44 14.53 -3.98
C ILE A 346 -10.27 13.94 -2.84
N SER A 347 -11.02 12.87 -3.14
CA SER A 347 -11.85 12.13 -2.21
C SER A 347 -11.27 10.74 -1.94
N PHE A 348 -11.40 10.28 -0.71
CA PHE A 348 -11.00 8.94 -0.30
C PHE A 348 -12.22 8.06 -0.07
N VAL A 349 -12.22 6.87 -0.65
CA VAL A 349 -13.31 5.89 -0.54
C VAL A 349 -12.71 4.55 -0.12
N PRO A 350 -13.28 3.82 0.86
CA PRO A 350 -12.83 2.47 1.18
C PRO A 350 -12.79 1.58 -0.06
N LEU A 351 -11.71 0.81 -0.25
CA LEU A 351 -11.52 -0.01 -1.45
C LEU A 351 -12.72 -0.91 -1.71
N PHE A 352 -13.23 -1.61 -0.69
CA PHE A 352 -14.39 -2.48 -0.83
C PHE A 352 -15.63 -1.78 -1.41
N SER A 353 -16.04 -0.64 -0.85
CA SER A 353 -17.23 0.08 -1.33
C SER A 353 -17.01 0.66 -2.74
N GLY A 354 -15.79 1.13 -3.02
CA GLY A 354 -15.35 1.54 -4.34
C GLY A 354 -15.47 0.44 -5.39
N LEU A 355 -15.02 -0.77 -5.05
CA LEU A 355 -15.09 -1.94 -5.93
C LEU A 355 -16.53 -2.39 -6.20
N VAL A 356 -17.42 -2.30 -5.20
CA VAL A 356 -18.84 -2.60 -5.39
C VAL A 356 -19.48 -1.63 -6.39
N ASN A 357 -19.12 -0.35 -6.33
CA ASN A 357 -19.59 0.64 -7.32
C ASN A 357 -19.04 0.33 -8.72
N LYS A 358 -17.75 0.03 -8.85
CA LYS A 358 -17.16 -0.41 -10.13
C LYS A 358 -17.80 -1.69 -10.67
N GLN A 359 -18.17 -2.62 -9.81
CA GLN A 359 -18.87 -3.85 -10.21
C GLN A 359 -20.29 -3.56 -10.74
N LYS A 360 -21.00 -2.61 -10.13
CA LYS A 360 -22.31 -2.13 -10.63
C LYS A 360 -22.15 -1.46 -11.98
N GLU A 361 -21.17 -0.56 -12.13
CA GLU A 361 -20.84 0.08 -13.41
C GLU A 361 -20.53 -0.95 -14.50
N LEU A 362 -19.70 -1.96 -14.20
CA LEU A 362 -19.39 -3.04 -15.12
C LEU A 362 -20.62 -3.85 -15.53
N ALA A 363 -21.56 -4.07 -14.61
CA ALA A 363 -22.81 -4.78 -14.91
C ALA A 363 -23.74 -3.97 -15.81
N ASP A 364 -23.77 -2.64 -15.64
CA ASP A 364 -24.64 -1.74 -16.39
C ASP A 364 -24.09 -1.39 -17.78
N SER A 365 -22.79 -1.10 -17.89
CA SER A 365 -22.14 -0.64 -19.13
C SER A 365 -21.46 -1.76 -19.93
N GLY A 366 -21.15 -2.89 -19.29
CA GLY A 366 -20.34 -3.97 -19.86
C GLY A 366 -18.83 -3.68 -19.94
N THR A 367 -18.39 -2.45 -19.63
CA THR A 367 -16.98 -2.04 -19.68
C THR A 367 -16.56 -1.32 -18.39
N LEU A 368 -15.36 -1.60 -17.91
CA LEU A 368 -14.83 -0.91 -16.74
C LEU A 368 -14.24 0.43 -17.19
N ASP A 369 -14.82 1.54 -16.77
CA ASP A 369 -14.28 2.87 -17.05
C ASP A 369 -13.20 3.22 -16.01
N CYS A 370 -11.95 2.89 -16.34
CA CYS A 370 -10.78 3.42 -15.63
C CYS A 370 -10.45 4.80 -16.19
N LYS A 371 -11.24 5.83 -15.84
CA LYS A 371 -10.87 7.20 -16.19
C LYS A 371 -9.55 7.53 -15.52
N LYS A 372 -8.52 7.79 -16.32
CA LYS A 372 -7.34 8.53 -15.86
C LYS A 372 -7.83 9.83 -15.26
N THR A 373 -7.31 10.20 -14.09
CA THR A 373 -7.67 11.40 -13.31
C THR A 373 -9.08 11.40 -12.71
N SER A 374 -9.53 10.24 -12.22
CA SER A 374 -10.58 10.23 -11.20
C SER A 374 -10.08 10.97 -9.96
N ASN A 375 -10.89 11.84 -9.38
CA ASN A 375 -10.57 12.50 -8.12
C ASN A 375 -10.77 11.58 -6.90
N ILE A 376 -10.97 10.27 -7.13
CA ILE A 376 -11.21 9.27 -6.09
C ILE A 376 -9.97 8.40 -5.94
N LEU A 377 -9.50 8.28 -4.71
CA LEU A 377 -8.47 7.32 -4.30
C LEU A 377 -9.07 6.31 -3.33
N TYR A 378 -8.60 5.06 -3.40
CA TYR A 378 -9.13 3.97 -2.59
C TYR A 378 -8.33 3.78 -1.32
N THR A 379 -8.96 3.72 -0.16
CA THR A 379 -8.25 3.47 1.11
C THR A 379 -8.34 2.00 1.52
N VAL A 380 -7.27 1.51 2.12
CA VAL A 380 -7.20 0.18 2.76
C VAL A 380 -6.58 0.30 4.14
N SER A 381 -6.90 -0.66 5.00
CA SER A 381 -6.36 -0.75 6.36
C SER A 381 -5.10 -1.60 6.43
N ASN A 382 -4.93 -2.55 5.51
CA ASN A 382 -3.83 -3.51 5.48
C ASN A 382 -3.60 -4.08 4.08
N TRP A 383 -2.52 -4.85 3.92
CA TRP A 383 -2.17 -5.52 2.66
C TRP A 383 -3.07 -6.69 2.29
N ASP A 384 -3.83 -7.28 3.23
CA ASP A 384 -4.76 -8.36 2.91
C ASP A 384 -5.92 -7.87 2.03
N GLU A 385 -6.38 -6.62 2.22
CA GLU A 385 -7.36 -5.99 1.32
C GLU A 385 -6.82 -5.83 -0.10
N ILE A 386 -5.55 -5.40 -0.23
CA ILE A 386 -4.86 -5.26 -1.52
C ILE A 386 -4.69 -6.64 -2.17
N TYR A 387 -4.26 -7.64 -1.39
CA TYR A 387 -4.12 -9.02 -1.83
C TYR A 387 -5.45 -9.56 -2.36
N ALA A 388 -6.53 -9.40 -1.59
CA ALA A 388 -7.86 -9.85 -1.97
C ALA A 388 -8.36 -9.18 -3.25
N PHE A 389 -8.06 -7.89 -3.43
CA PHE A 389 -8.39 -7.16 -4.64
C PHE A 389 -7.63 -7.68 -5.88
N VAL A 390 -6.32 -7.85 -5.78
CA VAL A 390 -5.47 -8.22 -6.93
C VAL A 390 -5.61 -9.70 -7.28
N PHE A 391 -5.55 -10.60 -6.29
CA PHE A 391 -5.49 -12.05 -6.48
C PHE A 391 -6.80 -12.77 -6.19
N GLY A 392 -7.71 -12.17 -5.41
CA GLY A 392 -8.90 -12.85 -4.91
C GLY A 392 -8.60 -13.60 -3.61
N ALA A 393 -9.23 -14.75 -3.38
CA ALA A 393 -8.87 -15.58 -2.22
C ALA A 393 -7.48 -16.18 -2.40
N VAL A 394 -6.88 -16.47 -1.26
CA VAL A 394 -5.70 -17.29 -1.13
C VAL A 394 -5.96 -18.66 -1.76
N ASP A 395 -5.30 -18.98 -2.87
CA ASP A 395 -5.26 -20.36 -3.36
C ASP A 395 -4.56 -21.20 -2.30
N SER A 396 -5.34 -22.02 -1.61
CA SER A 396 -4.87 -22.76 -0.44
C SER A 396 -4.04 -24.00 -0.80
N SER A 397 -3.78 -24.23 -2.09
CA SER A 397 -2.99 -25.34 -2.63
C SER A 397 -1.52 -25.33 -2.22
N HIS A 398 -0.97 -24.18 -1.78
CA HIS A 398 0.45 -24.07 -1.40
C HIS A 398 0.72 -23.89 0.10
N SER A 399 -0.31 -23.79 0.95
CA SER A 399 -0.15 -23.61 2.41
C SER A 399 0.00 -24.92 3.21
N SER A 400 0.52 -25.98 2.59
CA SER A 400 0.71 -27.28 3.24
C SER A 400 2.18 -27.66 3.44
N THR A 401 3.00 -26.71 3.90
CA THR A 401 4.27 -27.01 4.58
C THR A 401 4.64 -25.88 5.52
N SER A 402 4.24 -26.00 6.78
CA SER A 402 5.01 -25.56 7.94
C SER A 402 4.77 -26.49 9.11
#